data_AF-A0A1G6QP14-F1
#
_entry.id   AF-A0A1G6QP14-F1
#
_cell.length_a   1.000
_cell.length_b   1.000
_cell.length_c   1.000
_cell.angle_alpha   90.00
_cell.angle_beta   90.00
_cell.angle_gamma   90.00
#
_symmetry.space_group_name_H-M   'P 1'
#
loop_
_entity.id
_entity.type
_entity.pdbx_description
1 polymer ?
#
loop_
_entity_poly.entity_id
_entity_poly.type
_entity_poly.pdbx_seq_one_letter_code
_entity_poly.pdbx_strand_id
1 'polypeptide(L)'
;MPNGESDGTKVNKDSATAAWLQSMKLTKVRGGHALLARATSPGVAGLHRTALVLPLPGSPMSTAVAALLRAGQVPTPAAVEQMARDLERRDRRSRSMAEWVRNLDDLGQCLGTLVDQCWSQSGNGPTWMEVMVSPAIIDFARTQELELPASCRARTRLMRRLMKAGWLASNETPRSLCTGPTFHAFRHGMRERVLTDAVGLRVGQSIGAFRFEHHRGPTWYELAEQAHDVSGRRIFTNAVDAEAQSLWLLTRRWIRFEDGELKRGTKAKEAARRNADARRRKLAAAQRSSAVQ
;
A
#
# COMPACT_ATOMS: atom_id res chain seq x y z
N MET A 1 -40.24 -8.53 -61.53
CA MET A 1 -38.88 -8.95 -61.15
C MET A 1 -38.53 -8.30 -59.82
N PRO A 2 -38.67 -8.99 -58.68
CA PRO A 2 -38.16 -8.47 -57.41
C PRO A 2 -36.72 -8.95 -57.22
N ASN A 3 -35.77 -8.01 -57.10
CA ASN A 3 -34.39 -8.30 -56.73
C ASN A 3 -34.32 -8.67 -55.25
N GLY A 4 -34.17 -9.97 -54.98
CA GLY A 4 -33.82 -10.52 -53.68
C GLY A 4 -32.31 -10.70 -53.56
N GLU A 5 -31.60 -9.65 -53.14
CA GLU A 5 -30.20 -9.73 -52.71
C GLU A 5 -30.01 -8.87 -51.45
N SER A 6 -30.24 -9.41 -50.25
CA SER A 6 -29.73 -8.80 -49.00
C SER A 6 -29.79 -9.67 -47.74
N ASP A 7 -29.53 -10.99 -47.82
CA ASP A 7 -29.57 -11.85 -46.61
C ASP A 7 -28.27 -12.59 -46.24
N GLY A 8 -27.32 -12.74 -47.18
CA GLY A 8 -26.06 -13.48 -46.91
C GLY A 8 -25.05 -12.78 -45.99
N THR A 9 -25.01 -11.45 -45.97
CA THR A 9 -23.98 -10.68 -45.23
C THR A 9 -24.34 -10.46 -43.76
N LYS A 10 -25.64 -10.53 -43.39
CA LYS A 10 -26.11 -10.33 -42.01
C LYS A 10 -25.88 -11.56 -41.14
N VAL A 11 -26.20 -12.75 -41.66
CA VAL A 11 -26.04 -14.03 -40.95
C VAL A 11 -24.59 -14.31 -40.55
N ASN A 12 -23.62 -13.87 -41.38
CA ASN A 12 -22.20 -14.08 -41.13
C ASN A 12 -21.63 -13.17 -40.01
N LYS A 13 -22.12 -11.92 -39.88
CA LYS A 13 -21.64 -10.97 -38.86
C LYS A 13 -22.16 -11.29 -37.45
N ASP A 14 -23.39 -11.76 -37.33
CA ASP A 14 -23.95 -12.17 -36.03
C ASP A 14 -23.26 -13.45 -35.51
N SER A 15 -22.96 -14.40 -36.41
CA SER A 15 -22.15 -15.59 -36.09
C SER A 15 -20.74 -15.22 -35.60
N ALA A 16 -20.05 -14.30 -36.29
CA ALA A 16 -18.73 -13.81 -35.87
C ALA A 16 -18.76 -13.08 -34.52
N THR A 17 -19.82 -12.33 -34.24
CA THR A 17 -20.02 -11.62 -32.97
C THR A 17 -20.21 -12.58 -31.80
N ALA A 18 -21.03 -13.62 -31.98
CA ALA A 18 -21.25 -14.67 -30.99
C ALA A 18 -19.95 -15.47 -30.70
N ALA A 19 -19.23 -15.86 -31.76
CA ALA A 19 -17.94 -16.57 -31.64
C ALA A 19 -16.89 -15.73 -30.89
N TRP A 20 -16.84 -14.42 -31.15
CA TRP A 20 -15.92 -13.51 -30.45
C TRP A 20 -16.27 -13.37 -28.96
N LEU A 21 -17.56 -13.25 -28.60
CA LEU A 21 -17.98 -13.21 -27.20
C LEU A 21 -17.66 -14.51 -26.47
N GLN A 22 -17.79 -15.64 -27.14
CA GLN A 22 -17.44 -16.95 -26.60
C GLN A 22 -15.94 -17.06 -26.33
N SER A 23 -15.08 -16.68 -27.28
CA SER A 23 -13.62 -16.74 -27.12
C SER A 23 -13.13 -15.82 -25.98
N MET A 24 -13.79 -14.69 -25.77
CA MET A 24 -13.50 -13.75 -24.68
C MET A 24 -14.17 -14.12 -23.33
N LYS A 25 -14.92 -15.24 -23.27
CA LYS A 25 -15.69 -15.68 -22.09
C LYS A 25 -16.70 -14.62 -21.59
N LEU A 26 -17.30 -13.87 -22.51
CA LEU A 26 -18.25 -12.77 -22.23
C LEU A 26 -19.73 -13.15 -22.45
N THR A 27 -20.04 -14.42 -22.68
CA THR A 27 -21.41 -14.91 -22.93
C THR A 27 -22.38 -14.62 -21.77
N LYS A 28 -21.87 -14.44 -20.55
CA LYS A 28 -22.66 -14.10 -19.36
C LYS A 28 -22.91 -12.60 -19.18
N VAL A 29 -22.32 -11.73 -20.00
CA VAL A 29 -22.54 -10.28 -19.90
C VAL A 29 -23.93 -9.95 -20.43
N ARG A 30 -24.82 -9.51 -19.53
CA ARG A 30 -26.21 -9.18 -19.86
C ARG A 30 -26.25 -8.12 -20.96
N GLY A 31 -26.93 -8.44 -22.07
CA GLY A 31 -27.04 -7.54 -23.22
C GLY A 31 -25.76 -7.36 -24.05
N GLY A 32 -24.67 -8.08 -23.74
CA GLY A 32 -23.39 -7.96 -24.44
C GLY A 32 -23.49 -8.20 -25.94
N HIS A 33 -24.30 -9.19 -26.36
CA HIS A 33 -24.56 -9.46 -27.78
C HIS A 33 -25.22 -8.28 -28.49
N ALA A 34 -26.27 -7.70 -27.89
CA ALA A 34 -26.98 -6.56 -28.46
C ALA A 34 -26.09 -5.30 -28.52
N LEU A 35 -25.28 -5.05 -27.48
CA LEU A 35 -24.34 -3.93 -27.45
C LEU A 35 -23.25 -4.08 -28.53
N LEU A 36 -22.73 -5.29 -28.71
CA LEU A 36 -21.68 -5.56 -29.70
C LEU A 36 -22.23 -5.53 -31.13
N ALA A 37 -23.42 -6.11 -31.37
CA ALA A 37 -24.11 -6.03 -32.67
C ALA A 37 -24.41 -4.57 -33.07
N ARG A 38 -24.82 -3.72 -32.11
CA ARG A 38 -24.99 -2.27 -32.35
C ARG A 38 -23.67 -1.57 -32.69
N ALA A 39 -22.54 -2.07 -32.24
CA ALA A 39 -21.22 -1.49 -32.53
C ALA A 39 -20.69 -1.94 -33.91
N THR A 40 -20.86 -3.22 -34.27
CA THR A 40 -20.38 -3.80 -35.54
C THR A 40 -21.30 -3.51 -36.73
N SER A 41 -22.58 -3.26 -36.48
CA SER A 41 -23.60 -2.98 -37.50
C SER A 41 -24.48 -1.75 -37.16
N PRO A 42 -23.91 -0.54 -37.07
CA PRO A 42 -24.63 0.66 -36.62
C PRO A 42 -25.76 1.08 -37.57
N GLY A 43 -25.62 0.86 -38.88
CA GLY A 43 -26.65 1.18 -39.88
C GLY A 43 -27.95 0.38 -39.68
N VAL A 44 -27.85 -0.89 -39.26
CA VAL A 44 -29.03 -1.73 -38.94
C VAL A 44 -29.74 -1.21 -37.69
N ALA A 45 -29.01 -0.55 -36.79
CA ALA A 45 -29.55 0.07 -35.58
C ALA A 45 -30.00 1.52 -35.78
N GLY A 46 -30.02 2.04 -37.02
CA GLY A 46 -30.41 3.42 -37.32
C GLY A 46 -29.41 4.48 -36.82
N LEU A 47 -28.14 4.12 -36.63
CA LEU A 47 -27.10 5.01 -36.11
C LEU A 47 -26.10 5.39 -37.22
N HIS A 48 -25.92 6.69 -37.46
CA HIS A 48 -24.91 7.22 -38.38
C HIS A 48 -23.53 7.32 -37.70
N ARG A 49 -22.85 6.19 -37.52
CA ARG A 49 -21.48 6.15 -36.94
C ARG A 49 -20.62 5.06 -37.58
N THR A 50 -19.31 5.19 -37.44
CA THR A 50 -18.34 4.19 -37.90
C THR A 50 -18.54 2.84 -37.19
N ALA A 51 -18.60 1.77 -37.98
CA ALA A 51 -18.71 0.41 -37.47
C ALA A 51 -17.41 -0.02 -36.76
N LEU A 52 -17.54 -0.72 -35.64
CA LEU A 52 -16.42 -1.34 -34.96
C LEU A 52 -15.98 -2.60 -35.74
N VAL A 53 -14.69 -2.67 -36.07
CA VAL A 53 -14.04 -3.92 -36.48
C VAL A 53 -13.62 -4.68 -35.24
N LEU A 54 -14.03 -5.95 -35.11
CA LEU A 54 -13.72 -6.76 -33.94
C LEU A 54 -12.21 -7.01 -33.85
N PRO A 55 -11.54 -6.61 -32.75
CA PRO A 55 -10.11 -6.83 -32.60
C PRO A 55 -9.80 -8.30 -32.27
N LEU A 56 -8.57 -8.74 -32.55
CA LEU A 56 -8.12 -10.09 -32.22
C LEU A 56 -8.27 -10.36 -30.70
N PRO A 57 -8.83 -11.51 -30.27
CA PRO A 57 -8.90 -11.89 -28.87
C PRO A 57 -7.51 -11.87 -28.20
N GLY A 58 -7.43 -11.31 -27.00
CA GLY A 58 -6.17 -11.15 -26.25
C GLY A 58 -5.40 -9.85 -26.54
N SER A 59 -5.75 -9.10 -27.58
CA SER A 59 -5.17 -7.78 -27.84
C SER A 59 -5.62 -6.72 -26.80
N PRO A 60 -4.87 -5.61 -26.63
CA PRO A 60 -5.30 -4.50 -25.77
C PRO A 60 -6.68 -3.95 -26.14
N MET A 61 -6.97 -3.88 -27.45
CA MET A 61 -8.27 -3.42 -27.97
C MET A 61 -9.40 -4.38 -27.61
N SER A 62 -9.17 -5.70 -27.66
CA SER A 62 -10.18 -6.69 -27.22
C SER A 62 -10.48 -6.58 -25.72
N THR A 63 -9.47 -6.25 -24.91
CA THR A 63 -9.64 -6.01 -23.47
C THR A 63 -10.47 -4.75 -23.21
N ALA A 64 -10.24 -3.69 -24.01
CA ALA A 64 -11.03 -2.47 -23.96
C ALA A 64 -12.50 -2.70 -24.35
N VAL A 65 -12.76 -3.45 -25.43
CA VAL A 65 -14.12 -3.87 -25.82
C VAL A 65 -14.79 -4.64 -24.68
N ALA A 66 -14.09 -5.63 -24.10
CA ALA A 66 -14.61 -6.41 -22.98
C ALA A 66 -14.94 -5.54 -21.75
N ALA A 67 -14.11 -4.55 -21.44
CA ALA A 67 -14.34 -3.61 -20.33
C ALA A 67 -15.59 -2.76 -20.56
N LEU A 68 -15.78 -2.23 -21.77
CA LEU A 68 -16.95 -1.43 -22.15
C LEU A 68 -18.24 -2.26 -22.08
N LEU A 69 -18.21 -3.49 -22.60
CA LEU A 69 -19.37 -4.39 -22.54
C LEU A 69 -19.77 -4.72 -21.09
N ARG A 70 -18.79 -5.02 -20.21
CA ARG A 70 -19.07 -5.25 -18.78
C ARG A 70 -19.64 -4.01 -18.08
N ALA A 71 -19.28 -2.81 -18.55
CA ALA A 71 -19.84 -1.55 -18.07
C ALA A 71 -21.21 -1.21 -18.70
N GLY A 72 -21.76 -2.08 -19.56
CA GLY A 72 -23.03 -1.84 -20.26
C GLY A 72 -22.95 -0.77 -21.36
N GLN A 73 -21.74 -0.42 -21.81
CA GLN A 73 -21.50 0.62 -22.82
C GLN A 73 -21.34 0.02 -24.22
N VAL A 74 -21.76 0.75 -25.25
CA VAL A 74 -21.59 0.32 -26.64
C VAL A 74 -20.15 0.62 -27.10
N PRO A 75 -19.36 -0.39 -27.52
CA PRO A 75 -17.94 -0.20 -27.85
C PRO A 75 -17.76 0.47 -29.20
N THR A 76 -17.85 1.79 -29.28
CA THR A 76 -17.52 2.54 -30.50
C THR A 76 -16.00 2.58 -30.71
N PRO A 77 -15.48 2.73 -31.94
CA PRO A 77 -14.03 2.79 -32.20
C PRO A 77 -13.29 3.80 -31.31
N ALA A 78 -13.80 5.03 -31.20
CA ALA A 78 -13.21 6.06 -30.34
C ALA A 78 -13.24 5.68 -28.84
N ALA A 79 -14.33 5.08 -28.35
CA ALA A 79 -14.43 4.63 -26.96
C ALA A 79 -13.47 3.47 -26.67
N VAL A 80 -13.29 2.55 -27.63
CA VAL A 80 -12.35 1.43 -27.53
C VAL A 80 -10.91 1.93 -27.50
N GLU A 81 -10.53 2.85 -28.38
CA GLU A 81 -9.19 3.45 -28.38
C GLU A 81 -8.89 4.18 -27.07
N GLN A 82 -9.82 5.02 -26.61
CA GLN A 82 -9.67 5.74 -25.35
C GLN A 82 -9.56 4.78 -24.16
N MET A 83 -10.42 3.78 -24.09
CA MET A 83 -10.40 2.76 -23.03
C MET A 83 -9.10 1.94 -23.09
N ALA A 84 -8.60 1.59 -24.27
CA ALA A 84 -7.33 0.88 -24.41
C ALA A 84 -6.18 1.71 -23.86
N ARG A 85 -6.10 3.01 -24.21
CA ARG A 85 -5.12 3.95 -23.64
C ARG A 85 -5.26 4.11 -22.12
N ASP A 86 -6.48 4.10 -21.60
CA ASP A 86 -6.73 4.19 -20.15
C ASP A 86 -6.28 2.91 -19.42
N LEU A 87 -6.57 1.73 -19.98
CA LEU A 87 -6.15 0.45 -19.43
C LEU A 87 -4.63 0.30 -19.46
N GLU A 88 -3.98 0.68 -20.56
CA GLU A 88 -2.52 0.66 -20.66
C GLU A 88 -1.88 1.59 -19.63
N ARG A 89 -2.39 2.81 -19.46
CA ARG A 89 -1.92 3.74 -18.42
C ARG A 89 -2.11 3.18 -17.01
N ARG A 90 -3.21 2.47 -16.74
CA ARG A 90 -3.46 1.82 -15.44
C ARG A 90 -2.51 0.64 -15.20
N ASP A 91 -2.27 -0.16 -16.21
CA ASP A 91 -1.35 -1.30 -16.15
C ASP A 91 0.09 -0.82 -15.92
N ARG A 92 0.56 0.16 -16.70
CA ARG A 92 1.88 0.79 -16.51
C ARG A 92 2.06 1.33 -15.10
N ARG A 93 1.08 2.05 -14.56
CA ARG A 93 1.09 2.55 -13.17
C ARG A 93 1.15 1.42 -12.14
N SER A 94 0.49 0.31 -12.40
CA SER A 94 0.46 -0.85 -11.50
C SER A 94 1.79 -1.59 -11.51
N ARG A 95 2.40 -1.77 -12.69
CA ARG A 95 3.73 -2.34 -12.86
C ARG A 95 4.82 -1.48 -12.21
N SER A 96 4.84 -0.18 -12.50
CA SER A 96 5.76 0.77 -11.85
C SER A 96 5.66 0.72 -10.33
N MET A 97 4.44 0.74 -9.75
CA MET A 97 4.29 0.61 -8.30
C MET A 97 4.76 -0.76 -7.77
N ALA A 98 4.58 -1.84 -8.53
CA ALA A 98 5.06 -3.16 -8.15
C ALA A 98 6.59 -3.22 -8.13
N GLU A 99 7.27 -2.57 -9.08
CA GLU A 99 8.73 -2.43 -9.11
C GLU A 99 9.28 -1.69 -7.90
N TRP A 100 8.70 -0.53 -7.58
CA TRP A 100 9.04 0.21 -6.35
C TRP A 100 8.85 -0.62 -5.07
N VAL A 101 7.85 -1.50 -5.05
CA VAL A 101 7.61 -2.40 -3.91
C VAL A 101 8.60 -3.56 -3.85
N ARG A 102 9.12 -4.02 -5.00
CA ARG A 102 10.21 -5.02 -5.02
C ARG A 102 11.50 -4.43 -4.43
N ASN A 103 11.78 -3.16 -4.73
CA ASN A 103 12.96 -2.44 -4.23
C ASN A 103 12.68 -1.65 -2.93
N LEU A 104 11.69 -2.07 -2.14
CA LEU A 104 11.24 -1.31 -0.97
C LEU A 104 12.30 -1.19 0.13
N ASP A 105 13.15 -2.19 0.29
CA ASP A 105 14.18 -2.20 1.33
C ASP A 105 15.37 -1.31 0.98
N ASP A 106 15.88 -1.40 -0.26
CA ASP A 106 16.95 -0.52 -0.72
C ASP A 106 16.49 0.94 -0.73
N LEU A 107 15.25 1.19 -1.16
CA LEU A 107 14.63 2.51 -1.05
C LEU A 107 14.52 2.94 0.42
N GLY A 108 14.09 2.04 1.31
CA GLY A 108 13.94 2.32 2.73
C GLY A 108 15.27 2.68 3.39
N GLN A 109 16.35 2.01 3.02
CA GLN A 109 17.70 2.32 3.45
C GLN A 109 18.16 3.68 2.90
N CYS A 110 17.97 3.94 1.61
CA CYS A 110 18.31 5.22 0.98
C CYS A 110 17.59 6.40 1.64
N LEU A 111 16.27 6.29 1.81
CA LEU A 111 15.43 7.30 2.47
C LEU A 111 15.79 7.46 3.95
N GLY A 112 16.01 6.36 4.65
CA GLY A 112 16.36 6.38 6.06
C GLY A 112 17.66 7.15 6.30
N THR A 113 18.70 6.89 5.50
CA THR A 113 19.98 7.61 5.57
C THR A 113 19.80 9.10 5.33
N LEU A 114 19.01 9.49 4.33
CA LEU A 114 18.75 10.90 4.05
C LEU A 114 17.99 11.58 5.20
N VAL A 115 16.97 10.92 5.73
CA VAL A 115 16.20 11.45 6.86
C VAL A 115 17.07 11.60 8.11
N ASP A 116 17.92 10.62 8.41
CA ASP A 116 18.87 10.64 9.53
C ASP A 116 19.88 11.81 9.40
N GLN A 117 20.38 12.04 8.19
CA GLN A 117 21.24 13.18 7.87
C GLN A 117 20.52 14.52 8.08
N CYS A 118 19.27 14.65 7.62
CA CYS A 118 18.48 15.87 7.83
C CYS A 118 18.28 16.19 9.31
N TRP A 119 17.97 15.18 10.13
CA TRP A 119 17.84 15.35 11.58
C TRP A 119 19.16 15.79 12.22
N SER A 120 20.25 15.17 11.83
CA SER A 120 21.60 15.47 12.35
C SER A 120 22.07 16.88 11.98
N GLN A 121 21.69 17.39 10.81
CA GLN A 121 22.10 18.72 10.32
C GLN A 121 21.20 19.86 10.82
N SER A 122 19.88 19.64 10.88
CA SER A 122 18.90 20.73 11.10
C SER A 122 18.12 20.62 12.40
N GLY A 123 18.30 19.54 13.16
CA GLY A 123 17.51 19.24 14.35
C GLY A 123 16.03 18.98 14.08
N ASN A 124 15.62 18.91 12.81
CA ASN A 124 14.23 18.68 12.39
C ASN A 124 14.18 17.68 11.24
N GLY A 125 13.06 16.98 11.12
CA GLY A 125 12.83 16.06 10.01
C GLY A 125 12.52 16.80 8.71
N PRO A 126 12.70 16.15 7.56
CA PRO A 126 12.21 16.67 6.29
C PRO A 126 10.70 16.42 6.14
N THR A 127 10.09 17.07 5.16
CA THR A 127 8.76 16.75 4.66
C THR A 127 8.86 15.59 3.67
N TRP A 128 7.75 14.86 3.46
CA TRP A 128 7.73 13.77 2.47
C TRP A 128 8.06 14.26 1.06
N MET A 129 7.72 15.51 0.74
CA MET A 129 7.96 16.07 -0.58
C MET A 129 9.45 16.39 -0.79
N GLU A 130 10.09 17.04 0.19
CA GLU A 130 11.54 17.34 0.14
C GLU A 130 12.36 16.07 -0.08
N VAL A 131 12.05 14.98 0.63
CA VAL A 131 12.80 13.73 0.47
C VAL A 131 12.58 13.09 -0.91
N MET A 132 11.34 13.06 -1.39
CA MET A 132 10.99 12.39 -2.66
C MET A 132 11.52 13.10 -3.90
N VAL A 133 11.92 14.37 -3.80
CA VAL A 133 12.54 15.13 -4.89
C VAL A 133 14.04 15.33 -4.68
N SER A 134 14.61 14.68 -3.67
CA SER A 134 16.04 14.80 -3.39
C SER A 134 16.88 14.15 -4.49
N PRO A 135 18.10 14.67 -4.76
CA PRO A 135 19.01 14.09 -5.74
C PRO A 135 19.26 12.59 -5.50
N ALA A 136 19.43 12.18 -4.23
CA ALA A 136 19.66 10.78 -3.86
C ALA A 136 18.53 9.84 -4.31
N ILE A 137 17.27 10.28 -4.23
CA ILE A 137 16.12 9.47 -4.67
C ILE A 137 15.97 9.46 -6.19
N ILE A 138 16.31 10.56 -6.85
CA ILE A 138 16.36 10.63 -8.32
C ILE A 138 17.44 9.69 -8.85
N ASP A 139 18.62 9.69 -8.23
CA ASP A 139 19.72 8.81 -8.61
C ASP A 139 19.41 7.34 -8.29
N PHE A 140 18.83 7.04 -7.12
CA PHE A 140 18.32 5.71 -6.80
C PHE A 140 17.35 5.20 -7.87
N ALA A 141 16.36 6.02 -8.25
CA ALA A 141 15.40 5.65 -9.27
C ALA A 141 16.09 5.37 -10.61
N ARG A 142 17.08 6.17 -11.01
CA ARG A 142 17.86 5.98 -12.23
C ARG A 142 18.65 4.66 -12.19
N THR A 143 19.36 4.38 -11.09
CA THR A 143 20.14 3.15 -10.92
C THR A 143 19.29 1.89 -10.95
N GLN A 144 18.07 1.96 -10.41
CA GLN A 144 17.13 0.84 -10.38
C GLN A 144 16.21 0.77 -11.61
N GLU A 145 16.44 1.63 -12.62
CA GLU A 145 15.61 1.76 -13.83
C GLU A 145 14.12 1.98 -13.52
N LEU A 146 13.83 2.72 -12.45
CA LEU A 146 12.47 2.98 -11.98
C LEU A 146 11.94 4.32 -12.49
N GLU A 147 10.72 4.31 -13.01
CA GLU A 147 9.99 5.55 -13.26
C GLU A 147 9.53 6.18 -11.92
N LEU A 148 9.94 7.43 -11.66
CA LEU A 148 9.49 8.17 -10.49
C LEU A 148 7.96 8.30 -10.51
N PRO A 149 7.27 8.03 -9.38
CA PRO A 149 5.81 8.12 -9.36
C PRO A 149 5.34 9.56 -9.67
N ALA A 150 4.69 9.74 -10.81
CA ALA A 150 4.28 11.06 -11.29
C ALA A 150 3.20 11.74 -10.42
N SER A 151 2.35 10.94 -9.76
CA SER A 151 1.24 11.47 -8.96
C SER A 151 1.55 11.53 -7.46
N CYS A 152 1.10 12.59 -6.79
CA CYS A 152 1.19 12.74 -5.33
C CYS A 152 0.54 11.54 -4.60
N ARG A 153 -0.56 10.99 -5.14
CA ARG A 153 -1.23 9.80 -4.58
C ARG A 153 -0.33 8.56 -4.62
N ALA A 154 0.44 8.37 -5.69
CA ALA A 154 1.36 7.24 -5.80
C ALA A 154 2.54 7.39 -4.82
N ARG A 155 3.13 8.59 -4.71
CA ARG A 155 4.18 8.89 -3.72
C ARG A 155 3.69 8.68 -2.29
N THR A 156 2.49 9.18 -1.97
CA THR A 156 1.84 8.97 -0.67
C THR A 156 1.66 7.49 -0.35
N ARG A 157 1.25 6.68 -1.34
CA ARG A 157 1.09 5.23 -1.16
C ARG A 157 2.43 4.56 -0.89
N LEU A 158 3.50 4.96 -1.58
CA LEU A 158 4.85 4.44 -1.37
C LEU A 158 5.36 4.79 0.04
N MET A 159 5.24 6.05 0.47
CA MET A 159 5.59 6.49 1.84
C MET A 159 4.82 5.72 2.91
N ARG A 160 3.52 5.47 2.71
CA ARG A 160 2.73 4.64 3.63
C ARG A 160 3.22 3.19 3.69
N ARG A 161 3.70 2.63 2.58
CA ARG A 161 4.29 1.28 2.57
C ARG A 161 5.61 1.24 3.33
N LEU A 162 6.48 2.24 3.13
CA LEU A 162 7.73 2.39 3.88
C LEU A 162 7.49 2.51 5.39
N MET A 163 6.52 3.34 5.79
CA MET A 163 6.14 3.48 7.20
C MET A 163 5.56 2.18 7.78
N LYS A 164 4.72 1.47 7.01
CA LYS A 164 4.17 0.17 7.43
C LYS A 164 5.28 -0.89 7.57
N ALA A 165 6.27 -0.85 6.68
CA ALA A 165 7.45 -1.71 6.73
C ALA A 165 8.44 -1.31 7.83
N GLY A 166 8.24 -0.18 8.51
CA GLY A 166 9.07 0.26 9.62
C GLY A 166 10.36 0.96 9.24
N TRP A 167 10.52 1.35 7.99
CA TRP A 167 11.66 2.14 7.51
C TRP A 167 11.61 3.59 7.99
N LEU A 168 10.40 4.15 8.06
CA LEU A 168 10.16 5.55 8.39
C LEU A 168 9.01 5.69 9.39
N ALA A 169 8.95 6.81 10.10
CA ALA A 169 7.83 7.20 10.94
C ALA A 169 7.51 8.70 10.74
N SER A 170 6.24 9.06 10.88
CA SER A 170 5.80 10.45 10.92
C SER A 170 4.51 10.58 11.71
N ASN A 171 4.15 11.81 12.07
CA ASN A 171 2.89 12.17 12.69
C ASN A 171 2.29 13.41 11.99
N GLU A 172 1.28 14.03 12.61
CA GLU A 172 0.57 15.19 12.05
C GLU A 172 1.36 16.50 12.12
N THR A 173 2.42 16.55 12.93
CA THR A 173 3.26 17.76 12.99
C THR A 173 4.09 17.90 11.72
N PRO A 174 4.20 19.12 11.15
CA PRO A 174 5.11 19.39 10.05
C PRO A 174 6.53 18.95 10.39
N ARG A 175 7.30 18.50 9.38
CA ARG A 175 8.72 18.14 9.55
C ARG A 175 8.97 17.04 10.60
N SER A 176 8.00 16.16 10.82
CA SER A 176 8.09 15.03 11.76
C SER A 176 8.60 13.71 11.16
N LEU A 177 8.98 13.70 9.87
CA LEU A 177 9.49 12.48 9.24
C LEU A 177 10.81 12.09 9.90
N CYS A 178 10.87 10.92 10.48
CA CYS A 178 12.05 10.34 11.11
C CYS A 178 12.26 8.90 10.63
N THR A 179 13.43 8.35 10.93
CA THR A 179 13.77 6.95 10.72
C THR A 179 12.90 6.04 11.59
N GLY A 180 12.60 4.84 11.11
CA GLY A 180 11.85 3.83 11.85
C GLY A 180 12.74 2.69 12.36
N PRO A 181 12.20 1.75 13.17
CA PRO A 181 12.99 0.69 13.80
C PRO A 181 13.65 -0.26 12.80
N THR A 182 13.11 -0.44 11.59
CA THR A 182 13.76 -1.27 10.56
C THR A 182 15.03 -0.63 10.04
N PHE A 183 15.07 0.70 9.90
CA PHE A 183 16.30 1.40 9.52
C PHE A 183 17.42 1.17 10.54
N HIS A 184 17.11 1.33 11.84
CA HIS A 184 18.09 1.09 12.91
C HIS A 184 18.53 -0.37 12.94
N ALA A 185 17.62 -1.33 12.76
CA ALA A 185 17.95 -2.74 12.71
C ALA A 185 18.92 -3.07 11.56
N PHE A 186 18.67 -2.53 10.36
CA PHE A 186 19.58 -2.68 9.21
C PHE A 186 20.94 -2.04 9.44
N ARG A 187 20.99 -0.90 10.13
CA ARG A 187 22.26 -0.25 10.51
C ARG A 187 23.13 -1.13 11.41
N HIS A 188 22.51 -2.02 12.19
CA HIS A 188 23.19 -3.01 13.03
C HIS A 188 23.35 -4.38 12.36
N GLY A 189 23.15 -4.48 11.05
CA GLY A 189 23.37 -5.71 10.28
C GLY A 189 22.20 -6.70 10.27
N MET A 190 21.06 -6.38 10.89
CA MET A 190 19.86 -7.22 10.76
C MET A 190 19.22 -7.05 9.39
N ARG A 191 18.84 -8.16 8.74
CA ARG A 191 18.21 -8.15 7.41
C ARG A 191 16.69 -8.27 7.44
N GLU A 192 16.11 -8.46 8.63
CA GLU A 192 14.68 -8.65 8.79
C GLU A 192 13.96 -7.33 9.09
N ARG A 193 12.78 -7.16 8.50
CA ARG A 193 11.91 -6.02 8.81
C ARG A 193 11.34 -6.15 10.21
N VAL A 194 11.34 -5.04 10.94
CA VAL A 194 10.88 -5.00 12.32
C VAL A 194 9.42 -4.57 12.37
N LEU A 195 8.59 -5.37 13.06
CA LEU A 195 7.18 -5.05 13.29
C LEU A 195 7.05 -3.86 14.24
N THR A 196 6.89 -2.66 13.67
CA THR A 196 6.86 -1.37 14.39
C THR A 196 5.91 -1.34 15.59
N ASP A 197 4.67 -1.83 15.40
CA ASP A 197 3.67 -1.79 16.45
C ASP A 197 3.92 -2.83 17.55
N ALA A 198 4.53 -3.96 17.21
CA ALA A 198 4.92 -4.98 18.20
C ALA A 198 6.06 -4.46 19.08
N VAL A 199 7.09 -3.86 18.46
CA VAL A 199 8.20 -3.24 19.20
C VAL A 199 7.70 -2.12 20.11
N GLY A 200 6.93 -1.18 19.58
CA GLY A 200 6.42 -0.06 20.38
C GLY A 200 5.53 -0.51 21.55
N LEU A 201 4.72 -1.55 21.35
CA LEU A 201 3.94 -2.17 22.42
C LEU A 201 4.84 -2.76 23.51
N ARG A 202 5.88 -3.51 23.13
CA ARG A 202 6.81 -4.12 24.07
C ARG A 202 7.59 -3.08 24.87
N VAL A 203 8.11 -2.05 24.21
CA VAL A 203 8.74 -0.90 24.87
C VAL A 203 7.79 -0.25 25.88
N GLY A 204 6.54 0.02 25.47
CA GLY A 204 5.52 0.56 26.37
C GLY A 204 5.19 -0.36 27.55
N GLN A 205 5.22 -1.67 27.37
CA GLN A 205 5.03 -2.65 28.45
C GLN A 205 6.21 -2.65 29.43
N SER A 206 7.45 -2.66 28.93
CA SER A 206 8.66 -2.59 29.76
C SER A 206 8.69 -1.33 30.62
N ILE A 207 8.38 -0.16 30.04
CA ILE A 207 8.26 1.10 30.82
C ILE A 207 7.14 0.99 31.87
N GLY A 208 6.03 0.34 31.53
CA GLY A 208 4.92 0.13 32.46
C GLY A 208 5.29 -0.75 33.65
N ALA A 209 5.99 -1.86 33.39
CA ALA A 209 6.47 -2.79 34.41
C ALA A 209 7.52 -2.13 35.31
N PHE A 210 8.52 -1.48 34.72
CA PHE A 210 9.57 -0.79 35.46
C PHE A 210 9.00 0.28 36.41
N ARG A 211 8.05 1.10 35.93
CA ARG A 211 7.43 2.14 36.76
C ARG A 211 6.58 1.57 37.90
N PHE A 212 6.01 0.38 37.72
CA PHE A 212 5.25 -0.29 38.77
C PHE A 212 6.18 -0.77 39.89
N GLU A 213 7.36 -1.28 39.52
CA GLU A 213 8.34 -1.83 40.46
C GLU A 213 9.18 -0.75 41.16
N HIS A 214 9.64 0.27 40.43
CA HIS A 214 10.62 1.24 40.95
C HIS A 214 10.04 2.63 41.25
N HIS A 215 8.75 2.85 41.01
CA HIS A 215 8.06 4.13 41.21
C HIS A 215 8.65 5.34 40.44
N ARG A 216 9.54 5.11 39.46
CA ARG A 216 10.14 6.11 38.57
C ARG A 216 10.22 5.59 37.13
N GLY A 217 10.43 6.49 36.16
CA GLY A 217 10.71 6.10 34.78
C GLY A 217 12.06 5.37 34.62
N PRO A 218 12.20 4.43 33.67
CA PRO A 218 13.50 3.85 33.35
C PRO A 218 14.39 4.86 32.60
N THR A 219 15.69 4.74 32.80
CA THR A 219 16.72 5.32 31.93
C THR A 219 16.77 4.57 30.60
N TRP A 220 17.46 5.12 29.60
CA TRP A 220 17.68 4.42 28.32
C TRP A 220 18.47 3.12 28.47
N TYR A 221 19.43 3.09 29.39
CA TYR A 221 20.20 1.88 29.71
C TYR A 221 19.31 0.78 30.29
N GLU A 222 18.51 1.11 31.32
CA GLU A 222 17.58 0.15 31.93
C GLU A 222 16.54 -0.35 30.93
N LEU A 223 16.04 0.54 30.06
CA LEU A 223 15.11 0.15 29.02
C LEU A 223 15.76 -0.79 27.99
N ALA A 224 17.00 -0.54 27.59
CA ALA A 224 17.72 -1.42 26.65
C ALA A 224 17.96 -2.83 27.24
N GLU A 225 18.25 -2.91 28.54
CA GLU A 225 18.45 -4.19 29.24
C GLU A 225 17.14 -4.97 29.42
N GLN A 226 16.00 -4.29 29.62
CA GLN A 226 14.74 -4.94 29.99
C GLN A 226 13.76 -5.15 28.82
N ALA A 227 13.87 -4.38 27.74
CA ALA A 227 12.95 -4.45 26.62
C ALA A 227 13.26 -5.65 25.71
N HIS A 228 12.38 -6.65 25.77
CA HIS A 228 12.49 -7.87 24.96
C HIS A 228 11.28 -8.06 24.03
N ASP A 229 11.53 -8.69 22.89
CA ASP A 229 10.50 -9.09 21.93
C ASP A 229 9.69 -10.31 22.44
N VAL A 230 8.77 -10.81 21.61
CA VAL A 230 7.96 -12.00 21.96
C VAL A 230 8.78 -13.27 22.14
N SER A 231 9.98 -13.33 21.57
CA SER A 231 10.89 -14.47 21.59
C SER A 231 11.96 -14.33 22.68
N GLY A 232 11.91 -13.27 23.50
CA GLY A 232 12.90 -12.99 24.54
C GLY A 232 14.20 -12.37 24.03
N ARG A 233 14.27 -11.92 22.78
CA ARG A 233 15.44 -11.19 22.25
C ARG A 233 15.36 -9.72 22.63
N ARG A 234 16.51 -9.10 22.92
CA ARG A 234 16.56 -7.66 23.19
C ARG A 234 16.05 -6.86 21.98
N ILE A 235 15.21 -5.87 22.25
CA ILE A 235 14.69 -4.96 21.23
C ILE A 235 15.76 -3.96 20.79
N PHE A 236 16.56 -3.51 21.75
CA PHE A 236 17.64 -2.56 21.53
C PHE A 236 18.98 -3.27 21.77
N THR A 237 19.97 -2.95 20.94
CA THR A 237 21.32 -3.52 21.12
C THR A 237 21.98 -2.96 22.38
N ASN A 238 21.77 -1.67 22.67
CA ASN A 238 22.31 -0.95 23.82
C ASN A 238 21.53 0.35 24.09
N ALA A 239 21.95 1.13 25.09
CA ALA A 239 21.34 2.40 25.44
C ALA A 239 21.38 3.44 24.31
N VAL A 240 22.49 3.49 23.56
CA VAL A 240 22.67 4.42 22.43
C VAL A 240 21.67 4.11 21.30
N ASP A 241 21.43 2.83 21.03
CA ASP A 241 20.42 2.40 20.07
C ASP A 241 18.99 2.72 20.55
N ALA A 242 18.70 2.48 21.84
CA ALA A 242 17.42 2.84 22.43
C ALA A 242 17.14 4.36 22.32
N GLU A 243 18.16 5.18 22.60
CA GLU A 243 18.09 6.64 22.48
C GLU A 243 17.99 7.10 21.02
N ALA A 244 18.75 6.51 20.10
CA ALA A 244 18.64 6.81 18.66
C ALA A 244 17.24 6.51 18.12
N GLN A 245 16.58 5.50 18.69
CA GLN A 245 15.21 5.11 18.38
C GLN A 245 14.14 5.95 19.11
N SER A 246 14.53 6.90 19.96
CA SER A 246 13.58 7.74 20.72
C SER A 246 12.66 8.57 19.83
N LEU A 247 13.18 9.13 18.73
CA LEU A 247 12.42 9.98 17.81
C LEU A 247 11.21 9.26 17.23
N TRP A 248 11.37 8.02 16.78
CA TRP A 248 10.27 7.26 16.21
C TRP A 248 9.26 6.82 17.29
N LEU A 249 9.76 6.44 18.48
CA LEU A 249 8.92 6.05 19.62
C LEU A 249 8.05 7.22 20.09
N LEU A 250 8.61 8.43 20.16
CA LEU A 250 7.90 9.67 20.47
C LEU A 250 6.91 10.03 19.36
N THR A 251 7.38 10.05 18.11
CA THR A 251 6.58 10.39 16.93
C THR A 251 5.34 9.51 16.82
N ARG A 252 5.49 8.20 17.09
CA ARG A 252 4.40 7.22 17.08
C ARG A 252 3.64 7.12 18.41
N ARG A 253 3.95 7.99 19.38
CA ARG A 253 3.32 8.11 20.70
C ARG A 253 3.36 6.81 21.53
N TRP A 254 4.41 6.00 21.34
CA TRP A 254 4.67 4.82 22.17
C TRP A 254 5.26 5.21 23.52
N ILE A 255 6.10 6.24 23.52
CA ILE A 255 6.68 6.85 24.73
C ILE A 255 6.34 8.34 24.79
N ARG A 256 6.64 8.96 25.93
CA ARG A 256 6.65 10.41 26.13
C ARG A 256 7.62 10.74 27.25
N PHE A 257 8.15 11.96 27.23
CA PHE A 257 8.86 12.54 28.37
C PHE A 257 7.90 13.40 29.20
N GLU A 258 7.94 13.24 30.51
CA GLU A 258 7.16 14.05 31.45
C GLU A 258 7.98 14.13 32.75
N ASP A 259 8.23 15.34 33.24
CA ASP A 259 9.06 15.60 34.43
C ASP A 259 10.49 15.04 34.33
N GLY A 260 11.07 15.03 33.13
CA GLY A 260 12.39 14.44 32.86
C GLY A 260 12.41 12.90 32.82
N GLU A 261 11.27 12.25 33.04
CA GLU A 261 11.19 10.79 33.05
C GLU A 261 10.59 10.21 31.77
N LEU A 262 11.06 9.01 31.41
CA LEU A 262 10.45 8.22 30.35
C LEU A 262 9.15 7.57 30.84
N LYS A 263 8.03 7.90 30.19
CA LYS A 263 6.71 7.36 30.51
C LYS A 263 6.03 6.75 29.28
N ARG A 264 5.02 5.91 29.52
CA ARG A 264 4.17 5.35 28.46
C ARG A 264 3.45 6.47 27.71
N GLY A 265 3.56 6.45 26.38
CA GLY A 265 2.80 7.33 25.49
C GLY A 265 1.33 6.91 25.38
N THR A 266 0.52 7.74 24.71
CA THR A 266 -0.92 7.50 24.57
C THR A 266 -1.23 6.21 23.81
N LYS A 267 -0.50 5.94 22.72
CA LYS A 267 -0.67 4.73 21.92
C LYS A 267 -0.34 3.46 22.72
N ALA A 268 0.68 3.51 23.57
CA ALA A 268 1.00 2.40 24.48
C ALA A 268 -0.12 2.16 25.50
N LYS A 269 -0.67 3.23 26.10
CA LYS A 269 -1.80 3.14 27.05
C LYS A 269 -3.05 2.54 26.37
N GLU A 270 -3.38 3.00 25.17
CA GLU A 270 -4.52 2.48 24.38
C GLU A 270 -4.35 1.01 24.01
N ALA A 271 -3.16 0.60 23.57
CA ALA A 271 -2.88 -0.79 23.25
C ALA A 271 -2.96 -1.69 24.49
N ALA A 272 -2.47 -1.23 25.64
CA ALA A 272 -2.60 -1.94 26.91
C ALA A 272 -4.08 -2.12 27.32
N ARG A 273 -4.89 -1.07 27.20
CA ARG A 273 -6.34 -1.13 27.46
C ARG A 273 -7.04 -2.14 26.55
N ARG A 274 -6.79 -2.07 25.24
CA ARG A 274 -7.36 -3.03 24.26
C ARG A 274 -7.01 -4.48 24.59
N ASN A 275 -5.76 -4.74 25.00
CA ASN A 275 -5.33 -6.09 25.37
C ASN A 275 -5.99 -6.57 26.68
N ALA A 276 -6.15 -5.68 27.67
CA ALA A 276 -6.86 -6.01 28.90
C ALA A 276 -8.34 -6.34 28.63
N ASP A 277 -9.01 -5.55 27.78
CA ASP A 277 -10.40 -5.79 27.38
C ASP A 277 -10.56 -7.10 26.61
N ALA A 278 -9.64 -7.41 25.68
CA ALA A 278 -9.63 -8.67 24.94
C ALA A 278 -9.44 -9.88 25.87
N ARG A 279 -8.54 -9.79 26.86
CA ARG A 279 -8.34 -10.85 27.87
C ARG A 279 -9.59 -11.06 28.72
N ARG A 280 -10.22 -9.99 29.19
CA ARG A 280 -11.48 -10.06 29.96
C ARG A 280 -12.59 -10.76 29.17
N ARG A 281 -12.75 -10.42 27.88
CA ARG A 281 -13.73 -11.08 27.00
C ARG A 281 -13.44 -12.56 26.81
N LYS A 282 -12.17 -12.93 26.61
CA LYS A 282 -11.76 -14.34 26.47
C LYS A 282 -12.04 -15.15 27.74
N LEU A 283 -11.74 -14.59 28.91
CA LEU A 283 -12.03 -15.23 30.20
C LEU A 283 -13.54 -15.39 30.42
N ALA A 284 -14.33 -14.35 30.13
CA ALA A 284 -15.80 -14.42 30.23
C ALA A 284 -16.40 -15.46 29.27
N ALA A 285 -15.85 -15.59 28.05
CA ALA A 285 -16.28 -16.62 27.10
C ALA A 285 -15.93 -18.03 27.60
N ALA A 286 -14.72 -18.23 28.13
CA ALA A 286 -14.31 -19.53 28.68
C ALA A 286 -15.17 -19.95 29.88
N GLN A 287 -15.50 -19.02 30.77
CA GLN A 287 -16.39 -19.26 31.92
C GLN A 287 -17.82 -19.64 31.49
N ARG A 288 -18.34 -19.03 30.42
CA ARG A 288 -19.65 -19.42 29.86
C ARG A 288 -19.63 -20.81 29.25
N SER A 289 -18.56 -21.17 28.55
CA SER A 289 -18.41 -22.50 27.97
C SER A 289 -18.28 -23.61 29.02
N SER A 290 -17.64 -23.34 30.16
CA SER A 290 -17.55 -24.29 31.27
C SER A 290 -18.84 -24.42 32.10
N ALA A 291 -19.77 -23.46 32.00
CA ALA A 291 -21.04 -23.51 32.73
C ALA A 291 -22.17 -24.25 31.98
N VAL A 292 -21.91 -24.65 30.72
CA VAL A 292 -22.88 -25.34 29.85
C VAL A 292 -22.56 -26.85 29.73
N GLN A 293 -21.44 -27.30 30.29
CA GLN A 293 -21.05 -28.72 30.40
C GLN A 293 -21.39 -29.25 31.79
#